data_AF-A0A6M5YJ81-F1
#
_entry.id   AF-A0A6M5YJ81-F1
#
_cell.length_a   1.000
_cell.length_b   1.000
_cell.length_c   1.000
_cell.angle_alpha   90.00
_cell.angle_beta   90.00
_cell.angle_gamma   90.00
#
_symmetry.space_group_name_H-M   'P 1'
#
loop_
_entity.id
_entity.type
_entity.pdbx_description
1 polymer ?
#
loop_
_entity_poly.entity_id
_entity_poly.type
_entity_poly.pdbx_seq_one_letter_code
_entity_poly.pdbx_strand_id
1 'polypeptide(L)' 'MLPLYRDPYFTFRFAESRIVPRIHLEGVEPGRRVSVYQSDPVSGERWKLLATAVTGADGWVELPEPVIVHAGESFVAVPD' A
#
# COMPACT_ATOMS: atom_id res chain seq x y z
N MET A 1 19.50 -12.20 14.21
CA MET A 1 19.80 -11.99 12.77
C MET A 1 19.33 -10.59 12.42
N LEU A 2 20.17 -9.74 11.82
CA LEU A 2 19.70 -8.52 11.17
C LEU A 2 19.16 -8.90 9.78
N PRO A 3 17.98 -8.42 9.36
CA PRO A 3 17.53 -8.58 7.98
C PRO A 3 18.51 -7.85 7.05
N LEU A 4 19.04 -8.56 6.05
CA LEU A 4 19.99 -8.02 5.06
C LEU A 4 19.32 -7.11 4.03
N TYR A 5 17.99 -7.17 3.93
CA TYR A 5 17.15 -6.34 3.08
C TYR A 5 15.76 -6.23 3.70
N ARG A 6 15.22 -5.01 3.77
CA ARG A 6 13.82 -4.76 4.09
C ARG A 6 13.30 -3.92 2.93
N ASP A 7 12.41 -4.49 2.13
CA ASP A 7 11.72 -3.69 1.13
C ASP A 7 10.82 -2.70 1.89
N PRO A 8 11.03 -1.38 1.78
CA PRO A 8 10.20 -0.42 2.48
C PRO A 8 8.80 -0.30 1.85
N TYR A 9 8.49 -1.08 0.81
CA TYR A 9 7.27 -0.94 0.03
C TYR A 9 6.40 -2.19 0.06
N PHE A 10 5.09 -2.00 0.19
CA PHE A 10 4.10 -3.08 0.20
C PHE A 10 3.31 -3.03 -1.10
N THR A 11 3.43 -4.06 -1.94
CA THR A 11 2.71 -4.12 -3.24
C THR A 11 1.47 -4.98 -3.12
N PHE A 12 0.33 -4.45 -3.57
CA PHE A 12 -0.95 -5.14 -3.59
C PHE A 12 -1.38 -5.39 -5.04
N ARG A 13 -1.65 -6.65 -5.36
CA ARG A 13 -2.20 -7.12 -6.65
C ARG A 13 -3.39 -8.01 -6.41
N PHE A 14 -4.40 -7.85 -7.25
CA PHE A 14 -5.61 -8.66 -7.21
C PHE A 14 -5.88 -9.27 -8.58
N ALA A 15 -6.26 -10.55 -8.58
CA ALA A 15 -6.65 -11.25 -9.80
C ALA A 15 -7.99 -10.74 -10.36
N GLU A 16 -8.80 -10.13 -9.51
CA GLU A 16 -10.12 -9.58 -9.83
C GLU A 16 -10.21 -8.15 -9.33
N SER A 17 -11.16 -7.38 -9.87
CA SER A 17 -11.39 -6.01 -9.41
C SER A 17 -11.87 -5.97 -7.97
N ARG A 18 -11.35 -5.05 -7.15
CA ARG A 18 -11.71 -4.89 -5.75
C ARG A 18 -11.83 -3.43 -5.34
N ILE A 19 -12.69 -3.19 -4.36
CA ILE A 19 -12.74 -1.94 -3.61
C ILE A 19 -12.01 -2.20 -2.29
N VAL A 20 -10.94 -1.46 -2.03
CA VAL A 20 -10.05 -1.65 -0.89
C VAL A 20 -10.19 -0.45 0.05
N PRO A 21 -10.94 -0.56 1.16
CA PRO A 21 -11.11 0.54 2.10
C PRO A 21 -9.92 0.68 3.07
N ARG A 22 -9.17 -0.41 3.28
CA ARG A 22 -8.04 -0.45 4.21
C ARG A 22 -7.03 -1.53 3.83
N ILE A 23 -5.80 -1.37 4.29
CA ILE A 23 -4.69 -2.29 4.06
C ILE A 23 -3.95 -2.57 5.36
N HIS A 24 -3.33 -3.74 5.46
CA HIS A 24 -2.50 -4.11 6.61
C HIS A 24 -1.02 -4.08 6.20
N LEU A 25 -0.21 -3.35 6.97
CA LEU A 25 1.23 -3.21 6.75
C LEU A 25 1.98 -3.84 7.93
N GLU A 26 2.50 -5.05 7.71
CA GLU A 26 3.19 -5.80 8.75
C GLU A 26 4.50 -5.12 9.17
N GLY A 27 4.68 -4.93 10.48
CA GLY A 27 5.91 -4.38 11.05
C GLY A 27 6.13 -2.90 10.78
N VAL A 28 5.08 -2.16 10.41
CA VAL A 28 5.04 -0.69 10.37
C VAL A 28 4.47 -0.18 11.68
N GLU A 29 5.21 0.71 12.35
CA GLU A 29 4.81 1.28 13.63
C GLU A 29 3.51 2.10 13.51
N PRO A 30 2.65 2.09 14.55
CA PRO A 30 1.50 2.97 14.63
C PRO A 30 1.90 4.45 14.54
N GLY A 31 1.02 5.27 13.95
CA GLY A 31 1.27 6.69 13.74
C GLY A 31 2.20 7.01 12.57
N ARG A 32 2.73 6.01 11.85
CA ARG A 32 3.55 6.24 10.66
C ARG A 32 2.68 6.71 9.50
N ARG A 33 3.12 7.74 8.79
CA ARG A 33 2.45 8.18 7.55
C ARG A 33 2.74 7.15 6.45
N VAL A 34 1.71 6.87 5.66
CA VAL A 34 1.76 5.96 4.53
C VAL A 34 1.23 6.68 3.31
N SER A 35 2.02 6.65 2.24
CA SER A 35 1.60 7.13 0.92
C SER A 35 1.25 5.93 0.04
N VAL A 36 0.07 5.96 -0.58
CA VAL A 36 -0.44 4.89 -1.45
C VAL A 36 -0.39 5.38 -2.88
N TYR A 37 0.31 4.65 -3.75
CA TYR A 37 0.49 4.98 -5.14
C TYR A 37 -0.10 3.91 -6.05
N GLN A 38 -0.76 4.31 -7.13
CA GLN A 38 -1.01 3.41 -8.25
C GLN A 38 0.33 3.05 -8.89
N SER A 39 0.52 1.77 -9.20
CA SER A 39 1.72 1.28 -9.87
C SER A 39 1.40 0.71 -11.24
N ASP A 40 2.26 0.99 -12.21
CA ASP A 40 2.18 0.38 -13.53
C ASP A 40 2.31 -1.15 -13.41
N PRO A 41 1.41 -1.93 -14.00
CA PRO A 41 1.44 -3.38 -13.84
C PRO A 41 2.62 -4.05 -14.56
N VAL A 42 3.23 -3.39 -15.54
CA VAL A 42 4.32 -3.92 -16.39
C VAL A 42 5.70 -3.54 -15.85
N SER A 43 5.93 -2.25 -15.52
CA SER A 43 7.20 -1.71 -15.03
C SER A 43 7.29 -1.68 -13.50
N GLY A 44 6.15 -1.70 -12.79
CA GLY A 44 6.11 -1.52 -11.33
C GLY A 44 6.40 -0.07 -10.88
N GLU A 45 6.53 0.88 -11.81
CA GLU A 45 6.76 2.28 -11.47
C GLU A 45 5.54 2.90 -10.78
N ARG A 46 5.79 3.79 -9.83
CA ARG A 46 4.75 4.56 -9.13
C ARG A 46 4.30 5.70 -10.02
N TRP A 47 3.06 5.67 -10.47
CA TRP A 47 2.54 6.64 -11.44
C TRP A 47 1.73 7.75 -10.81
N LYS A 48 0.95 7.45 -9.76
CA LYS A 48 -0.01 8.41 -9.21
C LYS A 48 -0.21 8.19 -7.72
N LEU A 49 -0.13 9.25 -6.92
CA LEU A 49 -0.56 9.21 -5.53
C LEU A 49 -2.09 9.06 -5.47
N LEU A 50 -2.57 8.01 -4.83
CA LEU A 50 -3.98 7.71 -4.63
C LEU A 50 -4.47 8.23 -3.28
N ALA A 51 -3.68 8.04 -2.23
CA ALA A 51 -4.05 8.44 -0.88
C ALA A 51 -2.82 8.66 0.00
N THR A 52 -3.01 9.44 1.06
CA THR A 52 -2.11 9.51 2.20
C THR A 52 -2.90 9.19 3.46
N ALA A 53 -2.35 8.32 4.30
CA ALA A 53 -3.01 7.83 5.50
C ALA A 53 -1.98 7.62 6.62
N VAL A 54 -2.45 7.13 7.78
CA VAL A 54 -1.61 6.86 8.95
C VAL A 54 -1.88 5.44 9.44
N THR A 55 -0.84 4.71 9.81
CA THR A 55 -0.95 3.36 10.37
C THR A 55 -1.59 3.42 11.76
N GLY A 56 -2.59 2.58 11.99
CA GLY A 56 -3.23 2.36 13.29
C GLY A 56 -2.41 1.45 14.21
N ALA A 57 -2.94 1.19 15.41
CA ALA A 57 -2.27 0.41 16.46
C ALA A 57 -1.90 -1.02 16.03
N ASP A 58 -2.69 -1.62 15.13
CA ASP A 58 -2.55 -3.00 14.69
C ASP A 58 -1.97 -3.14 13.28
N GLY A 59 -1.24 -2.12 12.78
CA GLY A 59 -0.68 -2.14 11.41
C GLY A 59 -1.71 -1.90 10.30
N TRP A 60 -3.00 -1.76 10.64
CA TRP A 60 -4.05 -1.38 9.69
C TRP A 60 -4.00 0.10 9.33
N VAL A 61 -4.09 0.38 8.05
CA VAL A 61 -4.17 1.73 7.49
C VAL A 61 -5.56 1.88 6.89
N GLU A 62 -6.39 2.70 7.51
CA GLU A 62 -7.69 3.10 6.97
C GLU A 62 -7.47 4.17 5.90
N LEU A 63 -7.98 3.94 4.68
CA LEU A 63 -7.81 4.88 3.58
C LEU A 63 -8.92 5.94 3.65
N PRO A 64 -8.61 7.23 3.41
CA PRO A 64 -9.62 8.30 3.45
C PRO A 64 -10.71 8.10 2.40
N GLU A 65 -10.35 7.53 1.25
CA GLU A 65 -11.26 7.04 0.23
C GLU A 65 -10.85 5.62 -0.15
N PRO A 66 -11.81 4.69 -0.35
CA PRO A 66 -11.48 3.35 -0.81
C PRO A 66 -10.79 3.37 -2.17
N VAL A 67 -9.69 2.64 -2.30
CA VAL A 67 -9.00 2.48 -3.57
C VAL A 67 -9.71 1.41 -4.39
N ILE A 68 -10.14 1.78 -5.60
CA ILE A 68 -10.63 0.82 -6.59
C ILE A 68 -9.42 0.30 -7.35
N VAL A 69 -9.25 -1.02 -7.37
CA VAL A 69 -8.20 -1.70 -8.13
C VAL A 69 -8.87 -2.59 -9.14
N HIS A 70 -8.60 -2.39 -10.43
CA HIS A 70 -9.11 -3.28 -11.46
C HIS A 70 -8.25 -4.55 -11.59
N ALA A 71 -8.82 -5.60 -12.18
CA ALA A 71 -8.09 -6.83 -12.44
C ALA A 71 -6.82 -6.56 -13.24
N GLY A 72 -5.68 -7.07 -12.75
CA GLY A 72 -4.36 -6.84 -13.36
C GLY A 72 -3.70 -5.53 -12.98
N GLU A 73 -4.39 -4.61 -12.29
CA GLU A 73 -3.78 -3.41 -11.72
C GLU A 73 -3.10 -3.71 -10.36
N SER A 74 -2.31 -2.74 -9.92
CA SER A 74 -1.64 -2.80 -8.63
C SER A 74 -1.51 -1.43 -8.00
N PHE A 75 -1.33 -1.42 -6.68
CA PHE A 75 -0.90 -0.24 -5.97
C PHE A 75 0.18 -0.61 -4.94
N VAL A 76 0.94 0.40 -4.53
CA VAL A 76 2.04 0.27 -3.58
C VAL A 76 1.79 1.20 -2.40
N ALA A 77 1.91 0.68 -1.19
CA ALA A 77 1.96 1.47 0.03
C ALA A 77 3.41 1.68 0.47
N VAL A 78 3.75 2.93 0.75
CA VAL A 78 5.07 3.39 1.15
C VAL A 78 4.95 4.08 2.50
N PRO A 79 5.35 3.44 3.61
CA PRO A 79 5.56 4.13 4.86
C PRO A 79 6.69 5.15 4.71
N ASP A 80 6.52 6.33 5.30
CA ASP A 80 7.57 7.34 5.41
C ASP A 80 8.80 6.79 6.16
#